data_AF-A0A3D9AZG8-F1
#
_entry.id   AF-A0A3D9AZG8-F1
#
_cell.length_a   1.000
_cell.length_b   1.000
_cell.length_c   1.000
_cell.angle_alpha   90.00
_cell.angle_beta   90.00
_cell.angle_gamma   90.00
#
_symmetry.space_group_name_H-M   'P 1'
#
loop_
_entity.id
_entity.type
_entity.pdbx_description
1 polymer ?
#
loop_
_entity_poly.entity_id
_entity_poly.type
_entity_poly.pdbx_seq_one_letter_code
_entity_poly.pdbx_strand_id
1 'polypeptide(L)' 'METHEYPNGDITVIWQPQKCIHSAICVKLLPNVYNPKDRPWIKAANASPEELRKQIDQCPSGALSYKFNTVK' A
#
# COMPACT_ATOMS: atom_id res chain seq x y z
N MET A 1 -9.57 15.24 2.30
CA MET A 1 -8.73 14.10 2.72
C MET A 1 -8.20 13.44 1.46
N GLU A 2 -6.93 13.62 1.15
CA GLU A 2 -6.31 13.01 -0.03
C GLU A 2 -6.15 11.51 0.17
N THR A 3 -6.64 10.73 -0.79
CA THR A 3 -6.56 9.27 -0.78
C THR A 3 -6.15 8.82 -2.17
N HIS A 4 -5.14 7.97 -2.25
CA HIS A 4 -4.63 7.42 -3.50
C HIS A 4 -4.95 5.92 -3.57
N GLU A 5 -5.39 5.46 -4.74
CA GLU A 5 -5.79 4.09 -4.95
C GLU A 5 -4.87 3.43 -5.99
N TYR A 6 -4.32 2.28 -5.63
CA TYR A 6 -3.39 1.50 -6.45
C TYR A 6 -3.97 0.10 -6.64
N PRO A 7 -4.66 -0.16 -7.77
CA PRO A 7 -5.23 -1.47 -8.04
C PRO A 7 -4.13 -2.51 -8.27
N ASN A 8 -4.32 -3.70 -7.73
CA ASN A 8 -3.42 -4.84 -7.86
C ASN A 8 -4.21 -6.15 -7.89
N GLY A 9 -4.62 -6.57 -9.08
CA GLY A 9 -5.40 -7.80 -9.29
C GLY A 9 -6.66 -7.81 -8.41
N ASP A 10 -6.66 -8.71 -7.43
CA ASP A 10 -7.78 -8.99 -6.52
C ASP A 10 -7.98 -7.93 -5.42
N ILE A 11 -7.01 -7.04 -5.17
CA ILE A 11 -7.14 -5.98 -4.17
C ILE A 11 -6.77 -4.62 -4.74
N THR A 12 -7.29 -3.55 -4.15
CA THR A 12 -6.82 -2.19 -4.39
C THR A 12 -6.22 -1.64 -3.11
N VAL A 13 -4.95 -1.25 -3.17
CA VAL A 13 -4.24 -0.60 -2.07
C VAL A 13 -4.66 0.86 -1.99
N ILE A 14 -5.11 1.27 -0.83
CA ILE A 14 -5.55 2.62 -0.50
C ILE A 14 -4.47 3.26 0.38
N TRP A 15 -3.97 4.41 -0.04
CA TRP A 15 -2.97 5.16 0.71
C TRP A 15 -3.49 6.54 1.12
N GLN A 16 -3.32 6.86 2.40
CA GLN A 16 -3.72 8.11 3.02
C GLN A 16 -2.48 8.83 3.60
N PRO A 17 -1.83 9.74 2.85
CA PRO A 17 -0.62 10.44 3.31
C PRO A 17 -0.82 11.17 4.64
N GLN A 18 -2.01 11.73 4.85
CA GLN A 18 -2.38 12.50 6.03
C GLN A 18 -2.33 11.68 7.34
N LYS A 19 -2.48 10.34 7.26
CA LYS A 19 -2.36 9.44 8.41
C LYS A 19 -0.97 8.85 8.57
N CYS A 20 -0.06 9.08 7.62
CA CYS A 20 1.25 8.44 7.63
C CYS A 20 2.18 9.09 8.66
N ILE A 21 2.66 8.30 9.63
CA ILE A 21 3.66 8.75 10.63
C ILE A 21 5.11 8.51 10.18
N HIS A 22 5.34 8.17 8.91
CA HIS A 22 6.67 7.87 8.34
C HIS A 22 7.49 6.81 9.10
N SER A 23 6.82 5.77 9.64
CA SER A 23 7.47 4.65 10.34
C SER A 23 8.41 3.80 9.45
N ALA A 24 8.34 3.96 8.12
CA ALA A 24 9.13 3.24 7.11
C ALA A 24 8.94 1.71 7.06
N ILE A 25 8.01 1.14 7.84
CA ILE A 25 7.68 -0.29 7.84
C ILE A 25 7.24 -0.77 6.44
N CYS A 26 6.46 0.04 5.73
CA CYS A 26 6.03 -0.27 4.36
C CYS A 26 7.20 -0.49 3.41
N VAL A 27 8.17 0.42 3.41
CA VAL A 27 9.39 0.33 2.57
C VAL A 27 10.31 -0.80 3.04
N LYS A 28 10.37 -1.08 4.34
CA LYS A 28 11.19 -2.17 4.89
C LYS A 28 10.67 -3.56 4.52
N LEU A 29 9.35 -3.74 4.57
CA LEU A 29 8.71 -5.03 4.26
C LEU A 29 8.62 -5.27 2.75
N LEU A 30 8.21 -4.24 2.00
CA LEU A 30 8.03 -4.33 0.55
C LEU A 30 8.79 -3.20 -0.18
N PRO A 31 10.13 -3.24 -0.20
CA PRO A 31 10.95 -2.24 -0.89
C PRO A 31 10.71 -2.22 -2.41
N ASN A 32 10.26 -3.33 -2.98
CA ASN A 32 9.92 -3.43 -4.40
C ASN A 32 8.60 -2.72 -4.75
N VAL A 33 7.74 -2.50 -3.76
CA VAL A 33 6.43 -1.82 -3.92
C VAL A 33 6.53 -0.36 -3.55
N TYR A 34 7.09 -0.05 -2.38
CA TYR A 34 7.14 1.31 -1.83
C TYR A 34 8.51 1.93 -2.08
N ASN A 35 8.57 2.88 -3.02
CA ASN A 35 9.79 3.62 -3.32
C ASN A 35 9.55 5.12 -3.22
N PRO A 36 9.93 5.78 -2.10
CA PRO A 36 9.73 7.22 -1.91
C PRO A 36 10.53 8.09 -2.88
N LYS A 37 11.54 7.54 -3.56
CA LYS A 37 12.36 8.26 -4.56
C LYS A 37 11.80 8.14 -5.99
N ASP A 38 10.84 7.25 -6.22
CA ASP A 38 10.27 6.99 -7.54
C ASP A 38 8.86 7.58 -7.67
N ARG A 39 8.43 7.81 -8.91
CA ARG A 39 7.09 8.28 -9.26
C ARG A 39 6.56 7.38 -10.37
N PRO A 40 5.57 6.51 -10.11
CA PRO A 40 4.79 6.39 -8.87
C PRO A 40 5.55 5.75 -7.70
N TRP A 41 5.33 6.29 -6.49
CA TRP A 41 6.02 5.82 -5.29
C TRP A 41 5.46 4.51 -4.71
N ILE A 42 4.21 4.14 -5.08
CA ILE A 42 3.62 2.81 -4.83
C ILE A 42 3.48 2.09 -6.16
N LYS A 43 4.11 0.92 -6.25
CA LYS A 43 4.02 -0.02 -7.38
C LYS A 43 3.41 -1.32 -6.87
N ALA A 44 2.11 -1.30 -6.59
CA ALA A 44 1.40 -2.45 -6.03
C ALA A 44 1.52 -3.72 -6.91
N ALA A 45 1.71 -3.56 -8.22
CA ALA A 45 1.99 -4.63 -9.18
C ALA A 45 3.27 -5.44 -8.90
N ASN A 46 4.21 -4.93 -8.10
CA ASN A 46 5.46 -5.62 -7.77
C ASN A 46 5.33 -6.61 -6.59
N ALA A 47 4.14 -6.76 -6.00
CA ALA A 47 3.89 -7.72 -4.95
C ALA A 47 2.53 -8.41 -5.10
N SER A 48 2.43 -9.60 -4.52
CA SER A 48 1.18 -10.33 -4.43
C SER A 48 0.20 -9.65 -3.45
N PRO A 49 -1.12 -9.81 -3.64
CA PRO A 49 -2.12 -9.29 -2.72
C PRO A 49 -1.92 -9.79 -1.28
N GLU A 50 -1.34 -10.98 -1.08
CA GLU A 50 -1.03 -11.52 0.25
C GLU A 50 0.07 -10.74 0.98
N GLU A 51 1.15 -10.45 0.26
CA GLU A 51 2.29 -9.66 0.75
C GLU A 51 1.84 -8.25 1.15
N LEU A 52 1.06 -7.62 0.26
CA LEU A 52 0.48 -6.30 0.52
C LEU A 52 -0.40 -6.31 1.77
N ARG A 53 -1.28 -7.31 1.92
CA ARG A 53 -2.14 -7.43 3.12
C ARG A 53 -1.31 -7.56 4.39
N LYS A 54 -0.31 -8.44 4.42
CA LYS A 54 0.59 -8.61 5.58
C LYS A 54 1.29 -7.31 5.93
N GLN A 55 1.83 -6.62 4.93
CA GLN A 55 2.50 -5.34 5.16
C GLN A 55 1.53 -4.28 5.69
N ILE A 56 0.35 -4.17 5.10
CA ILE A 56 -0.68 -3.20 5.47
C ILE A 56 -1.15 -3.41 6.90
N ASP A 57 -1.33 -4.67 7.33
CA ASP A 57 -1.68 -5.04 8.71
C ASP A 57 -0.62 -4.57 9.73
N GLN A 58 0.66 -4.55 9.32
CA GLN A 58 1.76 -4.05 10.13
C GLN A 58 1.88 -2.52 10.13
N CYS A 59 0.97 -1.76 9.50
CA CYS A 59 1.00 -0.31 9.49
C CYS A 59 0.47 0.27 10.81
N PRO A 60 1.32 0.82 11.70
CA PRO A 60 0.89 1.27 13.03
C PRO A 60 -0.04 2.48 12.99
N SER A 61 -0.03 3.24 11.90
CA SER A 61 -0.85 4.44 11.75
C SER A 61 -2.14 4.24 10.94
N GLY A 62 -2.34 3.05 10.36
CA GLY A 62 -3.48 2.78 9.47
C GLY A 62 -3.52 3.70 8.24
N ALA A 63 -2.36 4.17 7.79
CA ALA A 63 -2.24 5.04 6.61
C ALA A 63 -2.36 4.26 5.29
N LEU A 64 -2.09 2.96 5.33
CA LEU A 64 -2.32 2.05 4.23
C LEU A 64 -3.51 1.17 4.60
N SER A 65 -4.39 0.95 3.63
CA SER A 65 -5.54 0.06 3.70
C SER A 65 -5.68 -0.70 2.39
N TYR A 66 -6.50 -1.73 2.33
CA TYR A 66 -6.85 -2.40 1.08
C TYR A 66 -8.35 -2.64 0.99
N LYS A 67 -8.88 -2.66 -0.24
CA LYS A 67 -10.22 -3.15 -0.55
C LYS A 67 -10.12 -4.34 -1.49
N PHE A 68 -11.00 -5.33 -1.32
CA PHE A 68 -11.11 -6.42 -2.29
C PHE A 68 -11.82 -5.92 -3.54
N ASN A 69 -11.25 -6.20 -4.70
CA ASN A 69 -11.90 -5.99 -5.98
C ASN A 69 -12.90 -7.12 -6.15
N THR A 70 -14.14 -6.90 -5.71
CA THR A 70 -15.24 -7.84 -5.98
C THR A 70 -15.60 -7.70 -7.46
N VAL A 71 -14.89 -8.40 -8.32
CA VAL A 71 -15.38 -8.63 -9.69
C VAL A 71 -16.51 -9.64 -9.55
N LYS A 72 -17.73 -9.14 -9.68
CA LYS A 72 -18.95 -9.94 -9.65
C LYS A 72 -19.16 -10.63 -10.99
#